data_AF-A0A1I6VF02-F1
#
_entry.id   AF-A0A1I6VF02-F1
#
_cell.length_a   1.000
_cell.length_b   1.000
_cell.length_c   1.000
_cell.angle_alpha   90.00
_cell.angle_beta   90.00
_cell.angle_gamma   90.00
#
_symmetry.space_group_name_H-M   'P 1'
#
loop_
_entity.id
_entity.type
_entity.pdbx_description
1 polymer ?
#
loop_
_entity_poly.entity_id
_entity_poly.type
_entity_poly.pdbx_seq_one_letter_code
_entity_poly.pdbx_strand_id
1 'polypeptide(L)'
;MRNISIFKQHWAPHQSRTIAGFDSVVNSGTCSIGIIQGTYRTLSAIVTETATEDDQWRIVNLKGHKGDITAFDSVAVLGAIDDTQASSLAVLQFGRIFEFDSAVDSVIETNPQGLMRYLAVPHYHKNENIIPAWQLAQLQDVTCGTVPGWDGINLTSHEGQTAHLMLDMQRHDDHGGLLQEFDGLVPLLESIGAVYAEFDSIIVEYQYLEKLMGMLHKVMQSTSKGGVKILNVEQSEKPFKHKKVLNIAVSYSFEDGQSITILFHHPDREAKKIAPQDTLISWKILMNSRDITGAVQPNQGEGIAMPILAGRIMKLVNQNSARFKRTQAKKAENVQALADAEQRLLDKQDTKAALEAEIQGLLNQLDEHQPQQLEQQNVEQASQNENIPAEPAEPAEPAEPAEPAEPAEPAEPAEPAEPAEPAEPAEPAEPAKIYPPIEDLGEGYYQAFKNDKKIDSWTAHVNTSGEWEVSANNAQSRAWNRGFGAPRFFNTIEAMIAKYPAFTELPEMIGSLDANDDNSADSGDADYLNKIIKGEADFTKANEIETQLEEIGNRLPADLSDLFEQAVSSYSVYQVGQASKIH
;
A
#
# COMPACT_ATOMS: atom_id res chain seq x y z
N MET A 1 -6.44 -6.39 11.70
CA MET A 1 -5.42 -7.47 11.70
C MET A 1 -5.00 -7.82 10.29
N ARG A 2 -3.82 -7.36 9.86
CA ARG A 2 -3.29 -7.68 8.52
C ARG A 2 -3.22 -9.19 8.27
N ASN A 3 -2.88 -9.97 9.30
CA ASN A 3 -2.63 -11.41 9.15
C ASN A 3 -3.90 -12.26 9.03
N ILE A 4 -5.03 -11.82 9.59
CA ILE A 4 -6.34 -12.50 9.47
C ILE A 4 -7.01 -12.21 8.12
N SER A 5 -6.58 -11.20 7.37
CA SER A 5 -7.27 -10.76 6.14
C SER A 5 -7.46 -11.85 5.07
N ILE A 6 -6.61 -12.87 5.06
CA ILE A 6 -6.66 -14.00 4.12
C ILE A 6 -7.61 -15.12 4.57
N PHE A 7 -8.12 -15.06 5.80
CA PHE A 7 -9.03 -16.04 6.38
C PHE A 7 -10.48 -15.73 6.00
N LYS A 8 -11.16 -16.70 5.41
CA LYS A 8 -12.61 -16.66 5.17
C LYS A 8 -13.28 -17.58 6.18
N GLN A 9 -13.92 -16.97 7.18
CA GLN A 9 -14.65 -17.70 8.21
C GLN A 9 -15.87 -18.40 7.61
N HIS A 10 -16.06 -19.67 7.98
CA HIS A 10 -17.29 -20.42 7.70
C HIS A 10 -18.07 -20.71 8.98
N TRP A 11 -17.37 -20.96 10.09
CA TRP A 11 -17.97 -21.24 11.39
C TRP A 11 -17.32 -20.37 12.45
N ALA A 12 -18.14 -19.72 13.27
CA ALA A 12 -17.71 -18.98 14.43
C ALA A 12 -17.33 -19.93 15.59
N PRO A 13 -16.74 -19.41 16.69
CA PRO A 13 -16.55 -20.20 17.90
C PRO A 13 -17.87 -20.78 18.41
N HIS A 14 -17.77 -21.94 19.06
CA HIS A 14 -18.85 -22.69 19.71
C HIS A 14 -19.97 -23.16 18.77
N GLN A 15 -19.69 -23.28 17.47
CA GLN A 15 -20.63 -23.77 16.49
C GLN A 15 -20.43 -25.25 16.19
N SER A 16 -21.56 -25.93 15.98
CA SER A 16 -21.62 -27.32 15.55
C SER A 16 -21.59 -27.41 14.03
N ARG A 17 -20.74 -28.28 13.48
CA ARG A 17 -20.64 -28.51 12.03
C ARG A 17 -20.62 -30.00 11.67
N THR A 18 -21.21 -30.32 10.53
CA THR A 18 -21.15 -31.66 9.93
C THR A 18 -20.03 -31.68 8.91
N ILE A 19 -19.13 -32.65 9.03
CA ILE A 19 -17.99 -32.82 8.11
C ILE A 19 -18.24 -34.09 7.29
N ALA A 20 -18.06 -34.02 5.97
CA ALA A 20 -18.22 -35.18 5.10
C ALA A 20 -17.21 -36.28 5.50
N GLY A 21 -17.71 -37.50 5.73
CA GLY A 21 -16.91 -38.63 6.24
C GLY A 21 -16.89 -38.77 7.77
N PHE A 22 -17.63 -37.93 8.51
CA PHE A 22 -17.72 -38.01 9.97
C PHE A 22 -19.13 -38.45 10.39
N ASP A 23 -19.21 -39.49 11.22
CA ASP A 23 -20.48 -40.01 11.76
C ASP A 23 -21.06 -39.14 12.90
N SER A 24 -20.35 -38.07 13.29
CA SER A 24 -20.75 -37.18 14.39
C SER A 24 -20.44 -35.71 14.10
N VAL A 25 -21.24 -34.82 14.69
CA VAL A 25 -21.07 -33.37 14.61
C VAL A 25 -19.77 -32.99 15.33
N VAL A 26 -18.94 -32.17 14.67
CA VAL A 26 -17.70 -31.63 15.23
C VAL A 26 -17.98 -30.21 15.72
N ASN A 27 -17.56 -29.88 16.94
CA ASN A 27 -17.68 -28.53 17.48
C ASN A 27 -16.43 -27.70 17.18
N SER A 28 -16.59 -26.44 16.77
CA SER A 28 -15.48 -25.53 16.50
C SER A 28 -14.70 -25.13 17.77
N GLY A 29 -15.22 -25.40 18.97
CA GLY A 29 -14.60 -25.04 20.24
C GLY A 29 -14.48 -23.53 20.38
N THR A 30 -13.40 -23.04 20.98
CA THR A 30 -13.08 -21.60 21.07
C THR A 30 -12.40 -21.06 19.80
N CYS A 31 -12.54 -21.74 18.66
CA CYS A 31 -11.86 -21.38 17.42
C CYS A 31 -12.87 -21.03 16.33
N SER A 32 -12.54 -20.03 15.53
CA SER A 32 -13.17 -19.82 14.23
C SER A 32 -12.57 -20.79 13.21
N ILE A 33 -13.44 -21.46 12.45
CA ILE A 33 -13.02 -22.41 11.41
C ILE A 33 -13.44 -21.88 10.04
N GLY A 34 -12.57 -22.03 9.06
CA GLY A 34 -12.79 -21.49 7.73
C GLY A 34 -11.76 -22.00 6.75
N ILE A 35 -11.46 -21.17 5.76
CA ILE A 35 -10.50 -21.49 4.70
C ILE A 35 -9.59 -20.31 4.38
N ILE A 36 -8.44 -20.62 3.81
CA ILE A 36 -7.60 -19.67 3.07
C ILE A 36 -7.65 -20.09 1.61
N GLN A 37 -8.19 -19.21 0.77
CA GLN A 37 -8.41 -19.51 -0.64
C GLN A 37 -7.34 -18.83 -1.48
N GLY A 38 -6.41 -19.61 -2.04
CA GLY A 38 -5.50 -19.14 -3.08
C GLY A 38 -5.99 -19.45 -4.48
N THR A 39 -5.17 -19.10 -5.47
CA THR A 39 -5.53 -19.25 -6.90
C THR A 39 -5.64 -20.71 -7.34
N TYR A 40 -4.74 -21.57 -6.85
CA TYR A 40 -4.65 -22.97 -7.30
C TYR A 40 -4.96 -23.99 -6.19
N ARG A 41 -4.94 -23.58 -4.91
CA ARG A 41 -5.26 -24.45 -3.78
C ARG A 41 -5.97 -23.66 -2.68
N THR A 42 -6.93 -24.32 -2.04
CA THR A 42 -7.61 -23.85 -0.83
C THR A 42 -7.10 -24.66 0.35
N LEU A 43 -6.76 -23.99 1.45
CA LEU A 43 -6.40 -24.64 2.71
C LEU A 43 -7.50 -24.50 3.74
N SER A 44 -7.69 -25.54 4.54
CA SER A 44 -8.49 -25.48 5.76
C SER A 44 -7.77 -24.60 6.79
N ALA A 45 -8.51 -23.76 7.50
CA ALA A 45 -7.92 -22.79 8.43
C ALA A 45 -8.63 -22.72 9.77
N ILE A 46 -7.84 -22.47 10.82
CA ILE A 46 -8.25 -22.31 12.22
C ILE A 46 -7.71 -20.97 12.72
N VAL A 47 -8.56 -20.16 13.34
CA VAL A 47 -8.16 -18.94 14.04
C VAL A 47 -8.64 -19.06 15.49
N THR A 48 -7.72 -18.94 16.44
CA THR A 48 -8.06 -18.93 17.87
C THR A 48 -8.59 -17.56 18.29
N GLU A 49 -9.38 -17.49 19.37
CA GLU A 49 -9.83 -16.22 19.96
C GLU A 49 -8.67 -15.34 20.47
N THR A 50 -7.51 -15.93 20.72
CA THR A 50 -6.30 -15.23 21.18
C THR A 50 -5.45 -14.69 20.03
N ALA A 51 -5.87 -14.87 18.78
CA ALA A 51 -5.11 -14.39 17.62
C ALA A 51 -5.00 -12.86 17.60
N THR A 52 -3.78 -12.38 17.35
CA THR A 52 -3.40 -10.97 17.31
C THR A 52 -2.93 -10.56 15.91
N GLU A 53 -2.65 -9.27 15.72
CA GLU A 53 -2.13 -8.76 14.44
C GLU A 53 -0.68 -9.22 14.17
N ASP A 54 0.04 -9.61 15.21
CA ASP A 54 1.47 -9.96 15.16
C ASP A 54 1.70 -11.46 14.94
N ASP A 55 0.66 -12.28 15.16
CA ASP A 55 0.75 -13.73 15.00
C ASP A 55 1.03 -14.14 13.56
N GLN A 56 1.94 -15.10 13.39
CA GLN A 56 2.22 -15.74 12.11
C GLN A 56 1.33 -16.97 11.92
N TRP A 57 1.04 -17.30 10.66
CA TRP A 57 0.32 -18.53 10.33
C TRP A 57 1.25 -19.73 10.54
N ARG A 58 0.77 -20.75 11.24
CA ARG A 58 1.40 -22.07 11.33
C ARG A 58 0.72 -23.05 10.40
N ILE A 59 1.45 -23.52 9.40
CA ILE A 59 1.00 -24.56 8.48
C ILE A 59 1.33 -25.91 9.09
N VAL A 60 0.30 -26.64 9.51
CA VAL A 60 0.40 -27.99 10.05
C VAL A 60 0.14 -28.97 8.91
N ASN A 61 1.18 -29.69 8.50
CA ASN A 61 1.06 -30.78 7.54
C ASN A 61 0.62 -32.05 8.29
N LEU A 62 -0.49 -32.61 7.85
CA LEU A 62 -1.05 -33.86 8.33
C LEU A 62 -0.81 -34.96 7.31
N LYS A 63 -0.49 -36.15 7.81
CA LYS A 63 -0.33 -37.37 7.03
C LYS A 63 -1.17 -38.48 7.65
N GLY A 64 -1.84 -39.25 6.82
CA GLY A 64 -2.61 -40.41 7.26
C GLY A 64 -2.94 -41.33 6.08
N HIS A 65 -4.01 -42.11 6.23
CA HIS A 65 -4.46 -43.05 5.20
C HIS A 65 -5.97 -42.91 4.96
N LYS A 66 -6.38 -43.19 3.71
CA LYS A 66 -7.78 -43.40 3.30
C LYS A 66 -7.83 -44.73 2.54
N GLY A 67 -8.34 -45.77 3.18
CA GLY A 67 -8.14 -47.16 2.76
C GLY A 67 -6.65 -47.50 2.67
N ASP A 68 -6.25 -48.11 1.56
CA ASP A 68 -4.85 -48.51 1.31
C ASP A 68 -3.98 -47.37 0.71
N ILE A 69 -4.52 -46.14 0.60
CA ILE A 69 -3.84 -45.02 -0.04
C ILE A 69 -3.36 -44.02 1.02
N THR A 70 -2.09 -43.65 0.97
CA THR A 70 -1.55 -42.56 1.79
C THR A 70 -2.20 -41.24 1.39
N ALA A 71 -2.71 -40.49 2.37
CA ALA A 71 -3.36 -39.21 2.19
C ALA A 71 -2.63 -38.12 2.98
N PHE A 72 -2.74 -36.89 2.50
CA PHE A 72 -2.09 -35.72 3.09
C PHE A 72 -3.06 -34.54 3.12
N ASP A 73 -2.89 -33.66 4.11
CA ASP A 73 -3.56 -32.36 4.12
C ASP A 73 -2.68 -31.32 4.82
N SER A 74 -2.95 -30.04 4.59
CA SER A 74 -2.24 -28.93 5.23
C SER A 74 -3.26 -27.96 5.82
N VAL A 75 -3.19 -27.75 7.12
CA VAL A 75 -4.11 -26.87 7.86
C VAL A 75 -3.36 -25.64 8.33
N ALA A 76 -3.91 -24.46 8.04
CA ALA A 76 -3.35 -23.20 8.51
C ALA A 76 -3.95 -22.85 9.88
N VAL A 77 -3.10 -22.57 10.88
CA VAL A 77 -3.52 -22.23 12.25
C VAL A 77 -2.93 -20.87 12.62
N LEU A 78 -3.77 -19.96 13.12
CA LEU A 78 -3.36 -18.65 13.60
C LEU A 78 -3.73 -18.47 15.08
N GLY A 79 -2.85 -17.80 15.84
CA GLY A 79 -3.05 -17.53 17.27
C GLY A 79 -2.78 -18.72 18.20
N ALA A 80 -2.11 -19.76 17.69
CA ALA A 80 -1.50 -20.78 18.53
C ALA A 80 -0.26 -20.21 19.23
N ILE A 81 -0.01 -20.63 20.47
CA ILE A 81 1.11 -20.22 21.31
C ILE A 81 2.40 -20.91 20.87
N ASP A 82 2.29 -22.17 20.41
CA ASP A 82 3.42 -22.97 19.93
C ASP A 82 2.98 -24.00 18.88
N ASP A 83 3.96 -24.72 18.31
CA ASP A 83 3.76 -25.77 17.32
C ASP A 83 2.95 -26.95 17.86
N THR A 84 3.02 -27.22 19.16
CA THR A 84 2.30 -28.34 19.81
C THR A 84 0.81 -28.04 19.89
N GLN A 85 0.45 -26.81 20.26
CA GLN A 85 -0.92 -26.34 20.28
C GLN A 85 -1.48 -26.27 18.86
N ALA A 86 -0.73 -25.73 17.90
CA ALA A 86 -1.14 -25.69 16.50
C ALA A 86 -1.45 -27.10 15.95
N SER A 87 -0.53 -28.04 16.22
CA SER A 87 -0.67 -29.46 15.89
C SER A 87 -1.94 -30.07 16.50
N SER A 88 -2.15 -29.84 17.79
CA SER A 88 -3.30 -30.39 18.53
C SER A 88 -4.63 -29.86 17.98
N LEU A 89 -4.70 -28.56 17.66
CA LEU A 89 -5.89 -27.93 17.07
C LEU A 89 -6.18 -28.49 15.67
N ALA A 90 -5.17 -28.61 14.83
CA ALA A 90 -5.30 -29.16 13.48
C ALA A 90 -5.77 -30.63 13.51
N VAL A 91 -5.17 -31.47 14.35
CA VAL A 91 -5.58 -32.87 14.52
C VAL A 91 -7.00 -32.97 15.09
N LEU A 92 -7.35 -32.15 16.08
CA LEU A 92 -8.69 -32.16 16.67
C LEU A 92 -9.77 -31.79 15.65
N GLN A 93 -9.52 -30.78 14.82
CA GLN A 93 -10.51 -30.24 13.87
C GLN A 93 -10.53 -30.98 12.53
N PHE A 94 -9.41 -31.55 12.09
CA PHE A 94 -9.25 -32.11 10.74
C PHE A 94 -8.57 -33.49 10.69
N GLY A 95 -7.98 -33.98 11.77
CA GLY A 95 -7.26 -35.27 11.79
C GLY A 95 -8.14 -36.49 11.51
N ARG A 96 -9.44 -36.41 11.83
CA ARG A 96 -10.41 -37.49 11.53
C ARG A 96 -10.79 -37.59 10.04
N ILE A 97 -10.28 -36.70 9.17
CA ILE A 97 -10.37 -36.87 7.70
C ILE A 97 -9.59 -38.12 7.24
N PHE A 98 -8.64 -38.58 8.07
CA PHE A 98 -7.90 -39.82 7.87
C PHE A 98 -8.59 -40.97 8.63
N GLU A 99 -8.68 -42.15 8.00
CA GLU A 99 -9.40 -43.30 8.59
C GLU A 99 -8.69 -43.87 9.82
N PHE A 100 -7.35 -43.85 9.83
CA PHE A 100 -6.52 -44.33 10.93
C PHE A 100 -5.27 -43.45 11.10
N ASP A 101 -4.99 -43.09 12.36
CA ASP A 101 -3.71 -42.56 12.85
C ASP A 101 -3.16 -41.34 12.07
N SER A 102 -3.87 -40.21 12.13
CA SER A 102 -3.37 -38.95 11.58
C SER A 102 -2.14 -38.49 12.36
N ALA A 103 -0.98 -38.48 11.70
CA ALA A 103 0.25 -37.97 12.26
C ALA A 103 0.53 -36.55 11.73
N VAL A 104 1.13 -35.72 12.58
CA VAL A 104 1.69 -34.44 12.15
C VAL A 104 3.05 -34.70 11.53
N ASP A 105 3.23 -34.31 10.27
CA ASP A 105 4.47 -34.46 9.52
C ASP A 105 5.42 -33.30 9.81
N SER A 106 4.91 -32.06 9.77
CA SER A 106 5.69 -30.85 10.06
C SER A 106 4.78 -29.68 10.43
N VAL A 107 5.31 -28.74 11.21
CA VAL A 107 4.71 -27.40 11.42
C VAL A 107 5.66 -26.36 10.85
N ILE A 108 5.13 -25.41 10.09
CA ILE A 108 5.91 -24.40 9.38
C ILE A 108 5.29 -23.02 9.63
N GLU A 109 6.08 -22.10 10.18
CA GLU A 109 5.66 -20.70 10.32
C GLU A 109 5.77 -19.95 8.99
N THR A 110 4.76 -19.13 8.69
CA THR A 110 4.75 -18.28 7.50
C THR A 110 3.93 -17.01 7.70
N ASN A 111 4.37 -15.95 7.01
CA ASN A 111 3.56 -14.76 6.84
C ASN A 111 2.43 -14.98 5.82
N PRO A 112 1.35 -14.18 5.87
CA PRO A 112 0.21 -14.29 4.95
C PRO A 112 0.59 -14.21 3.48
N GLN A 113 1.56 -13.37 3.13
CA GLN A 113 1.96 -13.08 1.76
C GLN A 113 2.72 -14.25 1.14
N GLY A 114 3.67 -14.83 1.87
CA GLY A 114 4.40 -16.04 1.49
C GLY A 114 3.45 -17.22 1.29
N LEU A 115 2.47 -17.37 2.18
CA LEU A 115 1.42 -18.38 2.03
C LEU A 115 0.57 -18.14 0.77
N MET A 116 0.10 -16.92 0.55
CA MET A 116 -0.71 -16.60 -0.64
C MET A 116 0.07 -16.75 -1.94
N ARG A 117 1.36 -16.38 -1.96
CA ARG A 117 2.26 -16.66 -3.09
C ARG A 117 2.36 -18.15 -3.35
N TYR A 118 2.57 -18.95 -2.30
CA TYR A 118 2.63 -20.40 -2.42
C TYR A 118 1.36 -20.96 -3.06
N LEU A 119 0.19 -20.55 -2.58
CA LEU A 119 -1.11 -20.97 -3.10
C LEU A 119 -1.41 -20.43 -4.51
N ALA A 120 -0.64 -19.46 -4.99
CA ALA A 120 -0.72 -18.89 -6.34
C ALA A 120 0.28 -19.48 -7.35
N VAL A 121 1.19 -20.38 -6.95
CA VAL A 121 2.15 -21.02 -7.88
C VAL A 121 1.56 -22.31 -8.46
N PRO A 122 1.19 -22.37 -9.75
CA PRO A 122 0.53 -23.55 -10.34
C PRO A 122 1.39 -24.82 -10.27
N HIS A 123 2.72 -24.67 -10.34
CA HIS A 123 3.63 -25.80 -10.33
C HIS A 123 3.59 -26.61 -9.03
N TYR A 124 3.35 -25.96 -7.89
CA TYR A 124 3.31 -26.60 -6.57
C TYR A 124 2.05 -27.42 -6.33
N HIS A 125 0.98 -27.15 -7.09
CA HIS A 125 -0.33 -27.79 -6.91
C HIS A 125 -0.69 -28.76 -8.03
N LYS A 126 0.30 -29.19 -8.83
CA LYS A 126 0.07 -30.21 -9.88
C LYS A 126 -0.39 -31.55 -9.30
N ASN A 127 0.10 -31.88 -8.10
CA ASN A 127 -0.25 -33.09 -7.34
C ASN A 127 -0.64 -32.67 -5.92
N GLU A 128 -1.60 -33.37 -5.31
CA GLU A 128 -1.91 -33.19 -3.89
C GLU A 128 -0.73 -33.65 -3.04
N ASN A 129 -0.08 -32.72 -2.35
CA ASN A 129 1.05 -32.97 -1.47
C ASN A 129 1.00 -32.04 -0.26
N ILE A 130 1.76 -32.39 0.78
CA ILE A 130 2.08 -31.48 1.89
C ILE A 130 2.78 -30.22 1.38
N ILE A 131 2.76 -29.16 2.18
CA ILE A 131 3.49 -27.92 1.88
C ILE A 131 4.90 -28.04 2.45
N PRO A 132 5.96 -28.18 1.64
CA PRO A 132 7.31 -28.34 2.18
C PRO A 132 7.87 -26.99 2.66
N ALA A 133 8.58 -27.03 3.79
CA ALA A 133 9.13 -25.84 4.46
C ALA A 133 10.00 -24.98 3.53
N TRP A 134 10.83 -25.60 2.70
CA TRP A 134 11.73 -24.89 1.79
C TRP A 134 10.98 -24.10 0.69
N GLN A 135 9.80 -24.56 0.23
CA GLN A 135 9.02 -23.82 -0.77
C GLN A 135 8.37 -22.58 -0.17
N LEU A 136 7.86 -22.68 1.06
CA LEU A 136 7.36 -21.53 1.81
C LEU A 136 8.49 -20.54 2.09
N ALA A 137 9.63 -21.00 2.60
CA ALA A 137 10.77 -20.15 2.90
C ALA A 137 11.29 -19.38 1.66
N GLN A 138 11.27 -19.98 0.47
CA GLN A 138 11.65 -19.30 -0.78
C GLN A 138 10.68 -18.21 -1.21
N LEU A 139 9.43 -18.25 -0.75
CA LEU A 139 8.38 -17.29 -1.11
C LEU A 139 8.12 -16.26 0.00
N GLN A 140 8.76 -16.43 1.15
CA GLN A 140 8.84 -15.44 2.20
C GLN A 140 9.87 -14.37 1.81
N ASP A 141 9.55 -13.10 2.07
CA ASP A 141 10.45 -11.95 1.92
C ASP A 141 11.11 -11.76 0.54
N VAL A 142 10.42 -12.19 -0.51
CA VAL A 142 10.85 -12.04 -1.91
C VAL A 142 11.05 -10.55 -2.23
N THR A 143 12.24 -10.16 -2.74
CA THR A 143 12.50 -8.77 -3.11
C THR A 143 11.63 -8.30 -4.29
N CYS A 144 11.54 -9.13 -5.34
CA CYS A 144 10.79 -8.89 -6.57
C CYS A 144 10.24 -10.23 -7.09
N GLY A 145 9.05 -10.26 -7.67
CA GLY A 145 8.50 -11.46 -8.31
C GLY A 145 9.26 -11.85 -9.59
N THR A 146 9.86 -10.88 -10.28
CA THR A 146 10.78 -11.11 -11.40
C THR A 146 12.20 -10.69 -10.99
N VAL A 147 13.19 -11.57 -11.21
CA VAL A 147 14.59 -11.25 -10.93
C VAL A 147 15.03 -10.04 -11.78
N PRO A 148 15.50 -8.94 -11.16
CA PRO A 148 15.92 -7.77 -11.92
C PRO A 148 17.12 -8.08 -12.82
N GLY A 149 17.10 -7.55 -14.04
CA GLY A 149 18.19 -7.65 -15.00
C GLY A 149 18.72 -6.25 -15.27
N TRP A 150 20.04 -6.07 -15.21
CA TRP A 150 20.67 -4.77 -15.43
C TRP A 150 21.83 -4.89 -16.42
N ASP A 151 21.91 -3.93 -17.34
CA ASP A 151 23.08 -3.66 -18.17
C ASP A 151 23.63 -2.27 -17.79
N GLY A 152 24.76 -2.25 -17.08
CA GLY A 152 25.23 -1.04 -16.42
C GLY A 152 24.16 -0.44 -15.50
N ILE A 153 23.76 0.80 -15.76
CA ILE A 153 22.71 1.52 -15.03
C ILE A 153 21.31 1.31 -15.62
N ASN A 154 21.18 0.62 -16.75
CA ASN A 154 19.92 0.46 -17.47
C ASN A 154 19.28 -0.87 -17.12
N LEU A 155 17.98 -0.84 -16.85
CA LEU A 155 17.23 -2.04 -16.55
C LEU A 155 16.95 -2.77 -17.86
N THR A 156 17.14 -4.09 -17.88
CA THR A 156 16.83 -4.97 -19.03
C THR A 156 15.62 -5.85 -18.76
N SER A 157 15.28 -6.09 -17.49
CA SER A 157 14.01 -6.69 -17.10
C SER A 157 12.93 -5.64 -16.86
N HIS A 158 11.71 -6.05 -16.48
CA HIS A 158 10.57 -5.15 -16.23
C HIS A 158 10.33 -4.14 -17.37
N GLU A 159 10.50 -4.59 -18.62
CA GLU A 159 10.34 -3.76 -19.82
C GLU A 159 11.29 -2.55 -19.88
N GLY A 160 12.41 -2.62 -19.15
CA GLY A 160 13.40 -1.54 -19.05
C GLY A 160 12.99 -0.37 -18.16
N GLN A 161 11.84 -0.46 -17.48
CA GLN A 161 11.29 0.63 -16.69
C GLN A 161 11.50 0.42 -15.18
N THR A 162 12.16 1.38 -14.53
CA THR A 162 12.35 1.35 -13.07
C THR A 162 11.06 1.55 -12.29
N ALA A 163 10.04 2.16 -12.90
CA ALA A 163 8.69 2.23 -12.33
C ALA A 163 8.06 0.83 -12.17
N HIS A 164 8.23 -0.05 -13.16
CA HIS A 164 7.73 -1.42 -13.10
C HIS A 164 8.49 -2.27 -12.07
N LEU A 165 9.81 -2.10 -11.97
CA LEU A 165 10.60 -2.71 -10.90
C LEU A 165 10.14 -2.24 -9.51
N MET A 166 9.93 -0.93 -9.34
CA MET A 166 9.44 -0.38 -8.07
C MET A 166 8.04 -0.92 -7.74
N LEU A 167 7.16 -1.02 -8.73
CA LEU A 167 5.83 -1.61 -8.53
C LEU A 167 5.92 -3.10 -8.11
N ASP A 168 6.81 -3.88 -8.72
CA ASP A 168 7.03 -5.28 -8.34
C ASP A 168 7.55 -5.38 -6.90
N MET A 169 8.55 -4.55 -6.53
CA MET A 169 9.04 -4.46 -5.16
C MET A 169 7.93 -4.10 -4.18
N GLN A 170 7.06 -3.15 -4.52
CA GLN A 170 5.95 -2.75 -3.68
C GLN A 170 4.90 -3.85 -3.49
N ARG A 171 4.64 -4.65 -4.53
CA ARG A 171 3.76 -5.84 -4.41
C ARG A 171 4.35 -6.91 -3.49
N HIS A 172 5.66 -6.87 -3.27
CA HIS A 172 6.37 -7.81 -2.41
C HIS A 172 6.88 -7.19 -1.10
N ASP A 173 6.50 -5.95 -0.81
CA ASP A 173 6.87 -5.24 0.41
C ASP A 173 5.95 -5.61 1.59
N ASP A 174 6.07 -6.87 2.02
CA ASP A 174 5.18 -7.50 3.01
C ASP A 174 5.06 -6.72 4.33
N HIS A 175 6.13 -6.01 4.69
CA HIS A 175 6.25 -5.25 5.93
C HIS A 175 6.06 -3.73 5.73
N GLY A 176 5.86 -3.27 4.49
CA GLY A 176 5.75 -1.84 4.17
C GLY A 176 7.06 -1.06 4.39
N GLY A 177 8.20 -1.75 4.38
CA GLY A 177 9.51 -1.20 4.71
C GLY A 177 9.98 -0.14 3.70
N LEU A 178 9.49 -0.15 2.46
CA LEU A 178 9.80 0.87 1.45
C LEU A 178 9.22 2.24 1.80
N LEU A 179 8.17 2.28 2.61
CA LEU A 179 7.43 3.50 2.96
C LEU A 179 7.47 3.82 4.46
N GLN A 180 8.30 3.11 5.22
CA GLN A 180 8.58 3.44 6.60
C GLN A 180 9.60 4.56 6.67
N GLU A 181 9.43 5.49 7.60
CA GLU A 181 10.46 6.50 7.85
C GLU A 181 11.69 5.83 8.47
N PHE A 182 12.87 6.39 8.21
CA PHE A 182 14.09 5.87 8.79
C PHE A 182 14.31 6.52 10.16
N ASP A 183 14.15 5.74 11.22
CA ASP A 183 14.25 6.20 12.61
C ASP A 183 15.72 6.31 13.11
N GLY A 184 16.69 6.27 12.19
CA GLY A 184 18.11 6.32 12.47
C GLY A 184 18.78 4.95 12.60
N LEU A 185 20.11 4.96 12.72
CA LEU A 185 20.91 3.74 12.77
C LEU A 185 20.64 2.91 14.02
N VAL A 186 20.44 3.52 15.18
CA VAL A 186 20.31 2.79 16.45
C VAL A 186 19.08 1.86 16.46
N PRO A 187 17.84 2.34 16.16
CA PRO A 187 16.67 1.45 16.10
C PRO A 187 16.76 0.42 14.97
N LEU A 188 17.35 0.78 13.83
CA LEU A 188 17.57 -0.15 12.72
C LEU A 188 18.45 -1.33 13.16
N LEU A 189 19.58 -1.06 13.83
CA LEU A 189 20.50 -2.09 14.31
C LEU A 189 19.85 -3.04 15.31
N GLU A 190 18.93 -2.55 16.13
CA GLU A 190 18.11 -3.36 17.05
C GLU A 190 17.09 -4.23 16.29
N SER A 191 16.44 -3.68 15.25
CA SER A 191 15.42 -4.37 14.47
C SER A 191 15.93 -5.55 13.62
N ILE A 192 17.22 -5.54 13.22
CA ILE A 192 17.80 -6.58 12.34
C ILE A 192 18.14 -7.89 13.11
N GLY A 193 17.39 -8.22 14.17
CA GLY A 193 17.51 -9.42 15.02
C GLY A 193 18.05 -10.68 14.33
N ALA A 194 19.30 -11.03 14.66
CA ALA A 194 20.25 -11.69 13.77
C ALA A 194 20.10 -13.23 13.53
N VAL A 195 19.54 -13.74 12.41
CA VAL A 195 19.85 -15.09 11.79
C VAL A 195 19.71 -15.11 10.21
N TYR A 196 20.49 -15.98 9.49
CA TYR A 196 21.02 -16.14 8.06
C TYR A 196 20.17 -15.76 6.80
N ALA A 197 20.69 -15.54 5.56
CA ALA A 197 21.75 -16.21 4.74
C ALA A 197 22.62 -15.28 3.82
N GLU A 198 23.60 -15.91 3.15
CA GLU A 198 24.79 -15.39 2.44
C GLU A 198 24.51 -14.68 1.12
N PHE A 199 25.03 -13.45 0.97
CA PHE A 199 25.20 -12.74 -0.32
C PHE A 199 26.44 -11.83 -0.23
N ASP A 200 27.25 -11.79 -1.30
CA ASP A 200 28.45 -10.95 -1.44
C ASP A 200 28.13 -9.68 -2.25
N SER A 201 28.74 -8.54 -1.90
CA SER A 201 29.80 -7.85 -2.68
C SER A 201 29.78 -6.31 -2.58
N ILE A 202 30.66 -5.80 -1.71
CA ILE A 202 31.59 -4.69 -1.98
C ILE A 202 32.81 -5.04 -1.13
N ILE A 203 33.95 -5.34 -1.75
CA ILE A 203 35.17 -5.72 -1.03
C ILE A 203 36.01 -4.45 -0.82
N VAL A 204 36.12 -3.98 0.43
CA VAL A 204 36.91 -2.78 0.76
C VAL A 204 37.68 -2.97 2.05
N GLU A 205 38.97 -2.62 2.02
CA GLU A 205 39.76 -2.54 3.26
C GLU A 205 39.21 -1.40 4.13
N TYR A 206 39.11 -1.64 5.44
CA TYR A 206 38.47 -0.73 6.38
C TYR A 206 39.03 0.70 6.32
N GLN A 207 40.35 0.85 6.14
CA GLN A 207 41.02 2.14 5.98
C GLN A 207 40.56 2.96 4.76
N TYR A 208 40.02 2.28 3.74
CA TYR A 208 39.51 2.90 2.52
C TYR A 208 37.99 3.02 2.53
N LEU A 209 37.30 2.59 3.59
CA LEU A 209 35.84 2.68 3.69
C LEU A 209 35.35 4.13 3.60
N GLU A 210 35.98 5.05 4.33
CA GLU A 210 35.62 6.47 4.29
C GLU A 210 35.82 7.07 2.90
N LYS A 211 36.91 6.71 2.22
CA LYS A 211 37.19 7.13 0.84
C LYS A 211 36.20 6.55 -0.17
N LEU A 212 35.83 5.29 0.00
CA LEU A 212 34.80 4.61 -0.80
C LEU A 212 33.45 5.33 -0.61
N MET A 213 33.07 5.62 0.63
CA MET A 213 31.84 6.35 0.94
C MET A 213 31.84 7.75 0.32
N GLY A 214 32.96 8.47 0.41
CA GLY A 214 33.11 9.77 -0.27
C GLY A 214 32.95 9.68 -1.79
N MET A 215 33.40 8.58 -2.41
CA MET A 215 33.21 8.34 -3.83
C MET A 215 31.75 8.01 -4.16
N LEU A 216 31.09 7.14 -3.38
CA LEU A 216 29.68 6.81 -3.54
C LEU A 216 28.81 8.06 -3.37
N HIS A 217 29.07 8.85 -2.33
CA HIS A 217 28.41 10.12 -2.07
C HIS A 217 28.54 11.06 -3.28
N LYS A 218 29.75 11.25 -3.80
CA LYS A 218 30.00 12.13 -4.96
C LYS A 218 29.25 11.66 -6.20
N VAL A 219 29.22 10.35 -6.47
CA VAL A 219 28.47 9.82 -7.62
C VAL A 219 26.97 9.97 -7.43
N MET A 220 26.44 9.62 -6.26
CA MET A 220 25.00 9.77 -5.98
C MET A 220 24.57 11.24 -6.07
N GLN A 221 25.38 12.17 -5.54
CA GLN A 221 25.13 13.62 -5.65
C GLN A 221 25.25 14.14 -7.08
N SER A 222 26.11 13.54 -7.91
CA SER A 222 26.16 13.88 -9.34
C SER A 222 24.97 13.33 -10.13
N THR A 223 24.40 12.21 -9.67
CA THR A 223 23.24 11.52 -10.27
C THR A 223 21.90 12.09 -9.78
N SER A 224 21.89 12.86 -8.69
CA SER A 224 20.69 13.51 -8.15
C SER A 224 20.26 14.78 -8.89
N LYS A 225 20.91 15.14 -10.01
CA LYS A 225 20.49 16.26 -10.85
C LYS A 225 19.08 15.98 -11.40
N GLY A 226 18.07 16.68 -10.85
CA GLY A 226 16.65 16.49 -11.18
C GLY A 226 15.88 15.53 -10.27
N GLY A 227 16.53 14.95 -9.24
CA GLY A 227 15.91 13.99 -8.31
C GLY A 227 16.09 14.37 -6.84
N VAL A 228 15.92 13.39 -5.95
CA VAL A 228 16.05 13.56 -4.50
C VAL A 228 17.54 13.76 -4.14
N LYS A 229 17.84 14.77 -3.32
CA LYS A 229 19.21 15.05 -2.88
C LYS A 229 19.53 14.35 -1.57
N ILE A 230 20.82 14.07 -1.38
CA ILE A 230 21.36 13.52 -0.13
C ILE A 230 21.57 14.68 0.86
N LEU A 231 21.05 14.51 2.07
CA LEU A 231 21.22 15.43 3.20
C LEU A 231 22.49 15.14 3.98
N ASN A 232 22.64 13.89 4.43
CA ASN A 232 23.74 13.49 5.30
C ASN A 232 24.20 12.06 5.03
N VAL A 233 25.37 11.73 5.56
CA VAL A 233 25.92 10.38 5.57
C VAL A 233 26.37 10.10 6.99
N GLU A 234 25.88 9.00 7.55
CA GLU A 234 26.18 8.55 8.89
C GLU A 234 26.83 7.17 8.84
N GLN A 235 27.86 6.96 9.65
CA GLN A 235 28.48 5.66 9.84
C GLN A 235 28.29 5.26 11.30
N SER A 236 28.08 3.96 11.55
CA SER A 236 28.08 3.43 12.91
C SER A 236 29.38 3.79 13.64
N GLU A 237 29.29 4.45 14.79
CA GLU A 237 30.45 4.94 15.55
C GLU A 237 31.45 3.84 15.92
N LYS A 238 30.96 2.62 16.14
CA LYS A 238 31.76 1.45 16.49
C LYS A 238 31.29 0.23 15.68
N PRO A 239 32.22 -0.67 15.32
CA PRO A 239 31.84 -1.99 14.84
C PRO A 239 30.95 -2.72 15.86
N PHE A 240 29.89 -3.35 15.38
CA PHE A 240 28.96 -4.11 16.21
C PHE A 240 28.96 -5.59 15.81
N LYS A 241 28.66 -6.50 16.73
CA LYS A 241 28.58 -7.93 16.42
C LYS A 241 27.18 -8.32 15.96
N HIS A 242 27.11 -9.04 14.86
CA HIS A 242 25.88 -9.64 14.32
C HIS A 242 26.19 -11.04 13.80
N LYS A 243 25.44 -12.05 14.24
CA LYS A 243 25.69 -13.48 13.93
C LYS A 243 27.14 -13.94 14.12
N LYS A 244 27.77 -13.50 15.21
CA LYS A 244 29.20 -13.71 15.54
C LYS A 244 30.21 -12.98 14.65
N VAL A 245 29.76 -12.22 13.65
CA VAL A 245 30.62 -11.46 12.75
C VAL A 245 30.64 -9.98 13.15
N LEU A 246 31.78 -9.31 12.99
CA LEU A 246 31.85 -7.86 13.18
C LEU A 246 31.31 -7.13 11.96
N ASN A 247 30.45 -6.15 12.19
CA ASN A 247 29.73 -5.41 11.17
C ASN A 247 29.91 -3.90 11.35
N ILE A 248 29.75 -3.19 10.24
CA ILE A 248 29.71 -1.73 10.16
C ILE A 248 28.52 -1.34 9.28
N ALA A 249 27.77 -0.32 9.70
CA ALA A 249 26.64 0.20 8.95
C ALA A 249 26.94 1.61 8.47
N VAL A 250 26.50 1.92 7.24
CA VAL A 250 26.62 3.24 6.63
C VAL A 250 25.25 3.62 6.08
N SER A 251 24.70 4.75 6.53
CA SER A 251 23.40 5.26 6.12
C SER A 251 23.53 6.60 5.40
N TYR A 252 22.78 6.77 4.32
CA TYR A 252 22.62 8.00 3.56
C TYR A 252 21.18 8.47 3.75
N SER A 253 20.97 9.67 4.28
CA SER A 253 19.62 10.24 4.40
C SER A 253 19.36 11.23 3.29
N PHE A 254 18.11 11.30 2.83
CA PHE A 254 17.68 12.10 1.70
C PHE A 254 16.74 13.24 2.12
N GLU A 255 16.66 14.30 1.32
CA GLU A 255 15.85 15.51 1.59
C GLU A 255 14.36 15.23 1.80
N ASP A 256 13.85 14.14 1.24
CA ASP A 256 12.45 13.74 1.35
C ASP A 256 12.16 12.78 2.51
N GLY A 257 13.16 12.51 3.36
CA GLY A 257 13.06 11.61 4.51
C GLY A 257 13.37 10.14 4.20
N GLN A 258 13.66 9.79 2.94
CA GLN A 258 14.12 8.44 2.61
C GLN A 258 15.55 8.19 3.11
N SER A 259 15.95 6.93 3.20
CA SER A 259 17.32 6.53 3.51
C SER A 259 17.80 5.33 2.69
N ILE A 260 19.12 5.22 2.55
CA ILE A 260 19.80 4.02 2.06
C ILE A 260 20.82 3.59 3.10
N THR A 261 20.74 2.35 3.58
CA THR A 261 21.70 1.79 4.54
C THR A 261 22.44 0.61 3.93
N ILE A 262 23.76 0.67 3.89
CA ILE A 262 24.64 -0.41 3.43
C ILE A 262 25.30 -1.04 4.65
N LEU A 263 25.13 -2.35 4.81
CA LEU A 263 25.78 -3.14 5.86
C LEU A 263 26.99 -3.88 5.30
N PHE A 264 28.11 -3.76 6.02
CA PHE A 264 29.36 -4.42 5.75
C PHE A 264 29.71 -5.37 6.90
N HIS A 265 30.31 -6.51 6.58
CA HIS A 265 30.79 -7.47 7.57
C HIS A 265 32.26 -7.83 7.34
N HIS A 266 32.94 -8.20 8.42
CA HIS A 266 34.29 -8.76 8.37
C HIS A 266 34.22 -10.26 8.02
N PRO A 267 34.96 -10.78 7.02
CA PRO A 267 34.82 -12.17 6.59
C PRO A 267 35.25 -13.19 7.68
N ASP A 268 36.21 -12.82 8.54
CA ASP A 268 36.59 -13.64 9.70
C ASP A 268 35.55 -13.51 10.83
N ARG A 269 34.93 -14.64 11.18
CA ARG A 269 33.92 -14.78 12.24
C ARG A 269 34.52 -14.76 13.65
N GLU A 270 35.83 -14.96 13.79
CA GLU A 270 36.51 -14.96 15.09
C GLU A 270 37.17 -13.61 15.42
N ALA A 271 37.09 -12.65 14.49
CA ALA A 271 37.63 -11.31 14.69
C ALA A 271 37.01 -10.62 15.91
N LYS A 272 37.88 -10.10 16.79
CA LYS A 272 37.49 -9.34 18.00
C LYS A 272 37.48 -7.82 17.77
N LYS A 273 38.14 -7.37 16.72
CA LYS A 273 38.22 -5.97 16.28
C LYS A 273 38.41 -5.95 14.76
N ILE A 274 38.08 -4.83 14.13
CA ILE A 274 38.38 -4.56 12.71
C ILE A 274 39.62 -3.67 12.68
N ALA A 275 40.72 -4.17 12.11
CA ALA A 275 41.95 -3.43 11.87
C ALA A 275 41.85 -2.64 10.55
N PRO A 276 42.67 -1.58 10.36
CA PRO A 276 42.62 -0.75 9.16
C PRO A 276 42.79 -1.51 7.83
N GLN A 277 43.66 -2.51 7.81
CA GLN A 277 43.93 -3.35 6.63
C GLN A 277 42.90 -4.47 6.42
N ASP A 278 41.94 -4.64 7.34
CA ASP A 278 40.99 -5.73 7.25
C ASP A 278 39.98 -5.46 6.15
N THR A 279 39.70 -6.49 5.37
CA THR A 279 38.74 -6.43 4.27
C THR A 279 37.32 -6.57 4.80
N LEU A 280 36.40 -5.72 4.33
CA LEU A 280 34.97 -5.77 4.62
C LEU A 280 34.19 -6.12 3.37
N ILE A 281 33.09 -6.84 3.55
CA ILE A 281 32.20 -7.29 2.49
C ILE A 281 30.79 -6.75 2.75
N SER A 282 30.25 -5.98 1.82
CA SER A 282 28.82 -5.62 1.88
C SER A 282 27.95 -6.84 1.63
N TRP A 283 26.91 -7.02 2.45
CA TRP A 283 25.99 -8.17 2.36
C TRP A 283 24.52 -7.77 2.35
N LYS A 284 24.20 -6.51 2.66
CA LYS A 284 22.83 -6.00 2.68
C LYS A 284 22.78 -4.52 2.35
N ILE A 285 21.85 -4.16 1.47
CA ILE A 285 21.49 -2.78 1.12
C ILE A 285 20.01 -2.60 1.42
N LEU A 286 19.70 -1.69 2.33
CA LEU A 286 18.35 -1.34 2.72
C LEU A 286 17.97 0.00 2.11
N MET A 287 16.75 0.11 1.60
CA MET A 287 16.09 1.39 1.35
C MET A 287 15.01 1.57 2.40
N ASN A 288 15.14 2.61 3.21
CA ASN A 288 14.41 2.77 4.46
C ASN A 288 14.60 1.50 5.31
N SER A 289 13.54 0.71 5.53
CA SER A 289 13.59 -0.55 6.28
C SER A 289 13.50 -1.79 5.39
N ARG A 290 13.50 -1.65 4.06
CA ARG A 290 13.35 -2.77 3.12
C ARG A 290 14.69 -3.18 2.51
N ASP A 291 14.96 -4.49 2.50
CA ASP A 291 16.09 -5.05 1.75
C ASP A 291 15.86 -4.95 0.24
N ILE A 292 16.78 -4.25 -0.44
CA ILE A 292 16.78 -4.03 -1.88
C ILE A 292 18.01 -4.66 -2.56
N THR A 293 18.81 -5.44 -1.83
CA THR A 293 20.08 -6.01 -2.33
C THR A 293 19.86 -6.78 -3.62
N GLY A 294 18.89 -7.69 -3.64
CA GLY A 294 18.53 -8.46 -4.84
C GLY A 294 17.98 -7.61 -5.99
N ALA A 295 17.50 -6.39 -5.71
CA ALA A 295 16.99 -5.50 -6.74
C ALA A 295 18.11 -4.71 -7.45
N VAL A 296 19.10 -4.22 -6.70
CA VAL A 296 20.22 -3.44 -7.26
C VAL A 296 21.42 -4.31 -7.64
N GLN A 297 21.57 -5.48 -7.02
CA GLN A 297 22.65 -6.45 -7.20
C GLN A 297 22.10 -7.89 -7.32
N PRO A 298 21.31 -8.21 -8.36
CA PRO A 298 20.71 -9.54 -8.56
C PRO A 298 21.75 -10.67 -8.76
N ASN A 299 22.93 -10.35 -9.32
CA ASN A 299 23.99 -11.32 -9.64
C ASN A 299 25.12 -11.36 -8.60
N GLN A 300 24.83 -11.14 -7.32
CA GLN A 300 25.84 -11.22 -6.24
C GLN A 300 27.05 -10.28 -6.44
N GLY A 301 26.79 -9.16 -7.14
CA GLY A 301 27.70 -8.06 -7.48
C GLY A 301 29.15 -8.40 -7.85
N GLU A 302 29.37 -9.51 -8.55
CA GLU A 302 30.65 -9.79 -9.21
C GLU A 302 30.99 -8.62 -10.17
N GLY A 303 32.03 -7.85 -9.83
CA GLY A 303 32.59 -6.81 -10.70
C GLY A 303 31.75 -5.55 -10.94
N ILE A 304 30.71 -5.26 -10.15
CA ILE A 304 29.92 -4.03 -10.35
C ILE A 304 30.73 -2.80 -9.93
N ALA A 305 30.95 -1.88 -10.87
CA ALA A 305 31.59 -0.61 -10.58
C ALA A 305 30.71 0.25 -9.67
N MET A 306 31.30 0.88 -8.64
CA MET A 306 30.58 1.73 -7.68
C MET A 306 29.66 2.78 -8.30
N PRO A 307 30.05 3.46 -9.40
CA PRO A 307 29.16 4.43 -10.02
C PRO A 307 27.87 3.81 -10.57
N ILE A 308 27.94 2.56 -11.04
CA ILE A 308 26.80 1.83 -11.56
C ILE A 308 25.85 1.48 -10.41
N LEU A 309 26.37 0.97 -9.29
CA LEU A 309 25.58 0.66 -8.10
C LEU A 309 24.89 1.91 -7.55
N ALA A 310 25.63 3.01 -7.39
CA ALA A 310 25.10 4.30 -6.99
C ALA A 310 23.97 4.77 -7.92
N GLY A 311 24.15 4.62 -9.23
CA GLY A 311 23.12 4.97 -10.22
C GLY A 311 21.86 4.13 -10.08
N ARG A 312 21.98 2.80 -9.87
CA ARG A 312 20.84 1.91 -9.64
C ARG A 312 20.07 2.28 -8.37
N ILE A 313 20.79 2.53 -7.27
CA ILE A 313 20.21 2.97 -6.00
C ILE A 313 19.44 4.28 -6.19
N MET A 314 20.06 5.29 -6.82
CA MET A 314 19.41 6.59 -7.04
C MET A 314 18.15 6.49 -7.91
N LYS A 315 18.15 5.61 -8.94
CA LYS A 315 16.94 5.36 -9.73
C LYS A 315 15.79 4.84 -8.87
N LEU A 316 16.04 3.92 -7.93
CA LEU A 316 15.01 3.43 -7.02
C LEU A 316 14.55 4.51 -6.02
N VAL A 317 15.47 5.25 -5.41
CA VAL A 317 15.15 6.33 -4.47
C VAL A 317 14.26 7.39 -5.13
N ASN A 318 14.63 7.85 -6.33
CA ASN A 318 13.86 8.82 -7.10
C ASN A 318 12.47 8.28 -7.45
N GLN A 319 12.37 7.01 -7.85
CA GLN A 319 11.11 6.37 -8.19
C GLN A 319 10.17 6.23 -6.99
N ASN A 320 10.70 6.04 -5.77
CA ASN A 320 9.91 5.85 -4.56
C ASN A 320 9.44 7.18 -3.93
N SER A 321 10.15 8.29 -4.20
CA SER A 321 9.97 9.59 -3.53
C SER A 321 8.53 10.10 -3.46
N ALA A 322 7.83 10.14 -4.61
CA ALA A 322 6.47 10.69 -4.67
C ALA A 322 5.46 9.88 -3.83
N ARG A 323 5.63 8.55 -3.75
CA ARG A 323 4.77 7.70 -2.92
C ARG A 323 5.16 7.78 -1.45
N PHE A 324 6.46 7.84 -1.17
CA PHE A 324 6.99 8.03 0.18
C PHE A 324 6.42 9.30 0.82
N LYS A 325 6.58 10.47 0.16
CA LYS A 325 6.06 11.76 0.65
C LYS A 325 4.57 11.72 0.95
N ARG A 326 3.75 11.20 0.01
CA ARG A 326 2.30 11.07 0.21
C ARG A 326 1.95 10.16 1.40
N THR A 327 2.69 9.07 1.58
CA THR A 327 2.47 8.13 2.68
C THR A 327 2.84 8.76 4.02
N GLN A 328 3.97 9.48 4.10
CA GLN A 328 4.36 10.18 5.33
C GLN A 328 3.40 11.31 5.68
N ALA A 329 2.96 12.10 4.70
CA ALA A 329 1.94 13.13 4.91
C ALA A 329 0.65 12.52 5.48
N LYS A 330 0.20 11.37 4.95
CA LYS A 330 -1.00 10.70 5.46
C LYS A 330 -0.80 10.10 6.86
N LYS A 331 0.39 9.56 7.15
CA LYS A 331 0.74 9.09 8.51
C LYS A 331 0.72 10.23 9.51
N ALA A 332 1.31 11.38 9.18
CA ALA A 332 1.28 12.57 10.04
C ALA A 332 -0.15 13.06 10.31
N GLU A 333 -1.00 13.11 9.28
CA GLU A 333 -2.43 13.44 9.43
C GLU A 333 -3.14 12.45 10.37
N ASN A 334 -2.91 11.15 10.21
CA ASN A 334 -3.51 10.13 11.07
C ASN A 334 -3.03 10.22 12.52
N VAL A 335 -1.74 10.49 12.75
CA VAL A 335 -1.16 10.69 14.09
C VAL A 335 -1.80 11.90 14.76
N GLN A 336 -1.97 13.01 14.01
CA GLN A 336 -2.65 14.19 14.52
C GLN A 336 -4.12 13.90 14.85
N ALA A 337 -4.85 13.22 13.97
CA ALA A 337 -6.24 12.85 14.20
C ALA A 337 -6.41 11.93 15.42
N LEU A 338 -5.44 11.03 15.66
CA LEU A 338 -5.41 10.17 16.84
C LEU A 338 -5.16 10.98 18.11
N ALA A 339 -4.19 11.90 18.11
CA ALA A 339 -3.95 12.80 19.24
C ALA A 339 -5.18 13.67 19.55
N ASP A 340 -5.85 14.20 18.54
CA ASP A 340 -7.10 14.96 18.70
C ASP A 340 -8.23 14.09 19.29
N ALA A 341 -8.32 12.82 18.88
CA ALA A 341 -9.31 11.88 19.39
C ALA A 341 -9.02 11.49 20.86
N GLU A 342 -7.75 11.26 21.20
CA GLU A 342 -7.31 11.01 22.58
C GLU A 342 -7.64 12.20 23.49
N GLN A 343 -7.37 13.42 23.02
CA GLN A 343 -7.72 14.63 23.77
C GLN A 343 -9.24 14.73 23.99
N ARG A 344 -10.06 14.48 22.96
CA ARG A 344 -11.52 14.45 23.11
C ARG A 344 -12.01 13.38 24.08
N LEU A 345 -11.30 12.25 24.17
CA LEU A 345 -11.63 11.18 25.11
C LEU A 345 -11.37 11.67 26.54
N LEU A 346 -10.22 12.31 26.76
CA LEU A 346 -9.86 12.91 28.04
C LEU A 346 -10.86 14.01 28.47
N ASP A 347 -11.19 14.94 27.57
CA ASP A 347 -12.18 15.99 27.85
C ASP A 347 -13.57 15.41 28.21
N LYS A 348 -13.97 14.31 27.56
CA LYS A 348 -15.22 13.60 27.88
C LYS A 348 -15.15 12.87 29.21
N GLN A 349 -13.99 12.32 29.58
CA GLN A 349 -13.79 11.71 30.90
C GLN A 349 -13.89 12.76 32.01
N ASP A 350 -13.29 13.94 31.81
CA ASP A 350 -13.39 15.05 32.76
C ASP A 350 -14.83 15.55 32.89
N THR A 351 -15.55 15.68 31.76
CA THR A 351 -16.97 16.05 31.76
C THR A 351 -17.81 15.01 32.51
N LYS A 352 -17.54 13.73 32.30
CA LYS A 352 -18.23 12.64 33.01
C LYS A 352 -17.98 12.72 34.52
N ALA A 353 -16.74 12.92 34.94
CA ALA A 353 -16.40 13.06 36.35
C ALA A 353 -17.06 14.29 36.99
N ALA A 354 -17.14 15.41 36.27
CA ALA A 354 -17.83 16.61 36.74
C ALA A 354 -19.34 16.37 36.93
N LEU A 355 -20.00 15.71 35.96
CA LEU A 355 -21.41 15.34 36.07
C LEU A 355 -21.67 14.34 37.20
N GLU A 356 -20.79 13.35 37.39
CA GLU A 356 -20.87 12.42 38.52
C GLU A 356 -20.77 13.15 39.86
N ALA A 357 -19.87 14.13 39.99
CA ALA A 357 -19.74 14.96 41.18
C ALA A 357 -20.98 15.85 41.41
N GLU A 358 -21.56 16.42 40.36
CA GLU A 358 -22.80 17.20 40.42
C GLU A 358 -23.98 16.33 40.86
N ILE A 359 -24.13 15.12 40.30
CA ILE A 359 -25.16 14.16 40.72
C ILE A 359 -25.00 13.81 42.21
N GLN A 360 -23.78 13.55 42.67
CA GLN A 360 -23.52 13.29 44.10
C GLN A 360 -23.87 14.49 44.98
N GLY A 361 -23.55 15.71 44.53
CA GLY A 361 -23.93 16.94 45.22
C GLY A 361 -25.45 17.10 45.34
N LEU A 362 -26.19 16.84 44.27
CA LEU A 362 -27.65 16.90 44.26
C LEU A 362 -28.29 15.80 45.13
N LEU A 363 -27.72 14.59 45.13
CA LEU A 363 -28.17 13.51 46.03
C LEU A 363 -28.02 13.91 47.50
N ASN A 364 -26.88 14.50 47.89
CA ASN A 364 -26.67 14.99 49.25
C ASN A 364 -27.69 16.08 49.64
N GLN A 365 -28.01 17.01 48.72
CA GLN A 365 -29.04 18.02 48.97
C GLN A 365 -30.42 17.39 49.16
N LEU A 366 -30.74 16.34 48.39
CA LEU A 366 -32.01 15.62 48.54
C LEU A 366 -32.11 14.98 49.92
N ASP A 367 -31.03 14.33 50.38
CA ASP A 367 -30.95 13.70 51.70
C ASP A 367 -31.07 14.71 52.85
N GLU A 368 -30.54 15.95 52.69
CA GLU A 368 -30.67 17.02 53.69
C GLU A 368 -32.10 17.59 53.78
N HIS A 369 -32.81 17.69 52.66
CA HIS A 369 -34.17 18.27 52.62
C HIS A 369 -35.28 17.26 53.00
N GLN A 370 -35.02 15.96 52.90
CA GLN A 370 -35.98 14.92 53.23
C GLN A 370 -36.41 14.91 54.72
N PRO A 371 -35.51 15.05 55.72
CA PRO A 371 -35.91 15.15 57.13
C PRO A 371 -36.66 16.45 57.45
N GLN A 372 -36.33 17.56 56.78
CA GLN A 372 -37.02 18.85 57.00
C GLN A 372 -38.47 18.84 56.50
N GLN A 373 -38.74 18.15 55.38
CA GLN A 373 -40.12 17.97 54.90
C GLN A 373 -40.92 17.02 55.80
N LEU A 374 -40.31 15.96 56.32
CA LEU A 374 -40.93 15.04 57.27
C LEU A 374 -41.25 15.74 58.61
N GLU A 375 -40.38 16.64 59.08
CA GLU A 375 -40.64 17.44 60.28
C GLU A 375 -41.73 18.50 60.06
N GLN A 376 -41.76 19.18 58.91
CA GLN A 376 -42.83 20.15 58.59
C GLN A 376 -44.19 19.45 58.45
N GLN A 377 -44.24 18.27 57.81
CA GLN A 377 -45.47 17.47 57.73
C GLN A 377 -45.95 16.98 59.10
N ASN A 378 -45.03 16.56 59.99
CA ASN A 378 -45.39 16.17 61.35
C ASN A 378 -45.90 17.36 62.20
N VAL A 379 -45.38 18.56 61.99
CA VAL A 379 -45.86 19.78 62.69
C VAL A 379 -47.22 20.24 62.16
N GLU A 380 -47.47 20.15 60.85
CA GLU A 380 -48.80 20.41 60.26
C GLU A 380 -49.84 19.35 60.67
N GLN A 381 -49.45 18.07 60.79
CA GLN A 381 -50.33 17.01 61.29
C GLN A 381 -50.59 17.14 62.80
N ALA A 382 -49.61 17.58 63.61
CA ALA A 382 -49.80 17.79 65.04
C ALA A 382 -50.71 19.00 65.35
N SER A 383 -50.66 20.06 64.53
CA SER A 383 -51.52 21.24 64.71
C SER A 383 -52.98 21.03 64.25
N GLN A 384 -53.25 20.00 63.44
CA GLN A 384 -54.62 19.60 63.07
C GLN A 384 -55.28 18.65 64.06
N ASN A 385 -54.56 18.11 65.06
CA ASN A 385 -55.04 17.02 65.92
C ASN A 385 -55.40 17.44 67.37
N GLU A 386 -55.50 18.74 67.67
CA GLU A 386 -56.11 19.24 68.92
C GLU A 386 -57.62 19.49 68.77
N ASN A 387 -58.41 18.48 68.39
CA ASN A 387 -59.78 18.37 68.93
C ASN A 387 -60.40 16.98 68.71
N ILE A 388 -60.74 16.36 69.84
CA ILE A 388 -61.81 15.38 70.11
C ILE A 388 -61.35 13.91 70.30
N PRO A 389 -61.77 13.23 71.40
CA PRO A 389 -61.16 11.99 71.91
C PRO A 389 -61.86 10.66 71.49
N ALA A 390 -61.05 9.59 71.55
CA ALA A 390 -61.23 8.11 71.47
C ALA A 390 -62.60 7.50 71.79
N GLU A 391 -63.04 6.29 71.36
CA GLU A 391 -62.61 5.10 70.59
C GLU A 391 -63.88 4.16 70.54
N PRO A 392 -63.91 2.92 70.01
CA PRO A 392 -63.23 2.31 68.86
C PRO A 392 -64.20 1.53 67.93
N ALA A 393 -63.78 1.21 66.70
CA ALA A 393 -64.33 0.07 65.96
C ALA A 393 -63.17 -0.68 65.30
N GLU A 394 -63.15 -2.00 65.50
CA GLU A 394 -62.08 -2.91 65.07
C GLU A 394 -61.87 -2.89 63.54
N PRO A 395 -60.61 -3.01 63.07
CA PRO A 395 -60.27 -2.86 61.66
C PRO A 395 -60.59 -4.12 60.86
N ALA A 396 -61.27 -3.96 59.73
CA ALA A 396 -61.23 -4.96 58.66
C ALA A 396 -59.92 -4.76 57.88
N GLU A 397 -59.10 -5.81 57.81
CA GLU A 397 -57.87 -5.85 57.02
C GLU A 397 -58.17 -5.52 55.54
N PRO A 398 -57.52 -4.50 54.93
CA PRO A 398 -57.61 -4.30 53.50
C PRO A 398 -56.78 -5.39 52.79
N ALA A 399 -57.40 -6.06 51.82
CA ALA A 399 -56.73 -7.05 50.98
C ALA A 399 -55.52 -6.43 50.26
N GLU A 400 -54.42 -7.17 50.22
CA GLU A 400 -53.22 -6.81 49.44
C GLU A 400 -53.59 -6.57 47.97
N PRO A 401 -53.14 -5.48 47.34
CA PRO A 401 -53.32 -5.30 45.91
C PRO A 401 -52.50 -6.35 45.15
N ALA A 402 -53.14 -7.04 44.22
CA ALA A 402 -52.46 -7.98 43.34
C ALA A 402 -51.34 -7.28 42.56
N GLU A 403 -50.15 -7.90 42.53
CA GLU A 403 -49.04 -7.47 41.68
C GLU A 403 -49.50 -7.36 40.22
N PRO A 404 -49.15 -6.29 39.49
CA PRO A 404 -49.51 -6.17 38.09
C PRO A 404 -48.80 -7.25 37.28
N ALA A 405 -49.56 -7.99 36.47
CA ALA A 405 -49.01 -8.98 35.56
C ALA A 405 -48.00 -8.30 34.61
N GLU A 406 -46.84 -8.94 34.44
CA GLU A 406 -45.83 -8.51 33.46
C GLU A 406 -46.46 -8.41 32.06
N PRO A 407 -46.19 -7.34 31.31
CA PRO A 407 -46.73 -7.18 29.96
C PRO A 407 -46.15 -8.27 29.04
N ALA A 408 -47.04 -8.95 28.31
CA ALA A 408 -46.64 -9.91 27.30
C ALA A 408 -45.71 -9.26 26.26
N GLU A 409 -44.60 -9.94 25.95
CA GLU A 409 -43.68 -9.52 24.90
C GLU A 409 -44.44 -9.32 23.57
N PRO A 410 -44.20 -8.21 22.85
CA PRO A 410 -44.86 -7.96 21.58
C PRO A 410 -44.44 -9.01 20.54
N ALA A 411 -45.41 -9.62 19.88
CA ALA A 411 -45.17 -10.52 18.77
C ALA A 411 -44.36 -9.84 17.67
N GLU A 412 -43.33 -10.52 17.17
CA GLU A 412 -42.50 -10.05 16.06
C GLU A 412 -43.37 -9.70 14.84
N PRO A 413 -43.14 -8.55 14.19
CA PRO A 413 -43.91 -8.17 13.01
C PRO A 413 -43.60 -9.11 11.84
N ALA A 414 -44.64 -9.58 11.17
CA ALA A 414 -44.50 -10.37 9.95
C ALA A 414 -43.76 -9.56 8.87
N GLU A 415 -42.81 -10.21 8.19
CA GLU A 415 -42.04 -9.62 7.10
C GLU A 415 -42.97 -9.09 5.99
N PRO A 416 -42.76 -7.87 5.49
CA PRO A 416 -43.57 -7.30 4.43
C PRO A 416 -43.29 -8.03 3.10
N ALA A 417 -44.37 -8.38 2.39
CA ALA A 417 -44.28 -8.96 1.05
C ALA A 417 -43.58 -8.02 0.07
N GLU A 418 -42.70 -8.57 -0.77
CA GLU A 418 -41.98 -7.83 -1.80
C GLU A 418 -42.95 -7.14 -2.79
N PRO A 419 -42.73 -5.86 -3.14
CA PRO A 419 -43.56 -5.16 -4.10
C PRO A 419 -43.25 -5.60 -5.54
N ALA A 420 -44.29 -5.79 -6.34
CA ALA A 420 -44.18 -6.12 -7.75
C ALA A 420 -43.53 -4.99 -8.57
N GLU A 421 -42.68 -5.35 -9.53
CA GLU A 421 -41.96 -4.43 -10.42
C GLU A 421 -42.91 -3.60 -11.32
N PRO A 422 -42.68 -2.28 -11.48
CA PRO A 422 -43.47 -1.44 -12.38
C PRO A 422 -42.99 -1.53 -13.83
N ALA A 423 -43.93 -1.44 -14.78
CA ALA A 423 -43.66 -1.44 -16.22
C ALA A 423 -43.05 -0.10 -16.72
N GLU A 424 -42.16 -0.19 -17.72
CA GLU A 424 -41.42 0.94 -18.31
C GLU A 424 -42.30 1.90 -19.14
N PRO A 425 -42.15 3.24 -19.00
CA PRO A 425 -42.75 4.23 -19.89
C PRO A 425 -41.84 4.61 -21.07
N ALA A 426 -42.45 4.96 -22.21
CA ALA A 426 -41.76 5.37 -23.45
C ALA A 426 -41.15 6.79 -23.40
N GLU A 427 -40.01 6.98 -24.08
CA GLU A 427 -39.18 8.20 -24.05
C GLU A 427 -39.74 9.39 -24.87
N PRO A 428 -39.71 10.63 -24.34
CA PRO A 428 -39.85 11.87 -25.10
C PRO A 428 -38.49 12.43 -25.59
N ALA A 429 -38.52 13.19 -26.70
CA ALA A 429 -37.34 13.75 -27.37
C ALA A 429 -36.52 14.72 -26.50
N GLU A 430 -35.18 14.61 -26.56
CA GLU A 430 -34.21 15.34 -25.72
C GLU A 430 -34.18 16.87 -25.97
N PRO A 431 -34.11 17.71 -24.92
CA PRO A 431 -33.74 19.13 -25.02
C PRO A 431 -32.24 19.33 -25.28
N ALA A 432 -31.86 20.47 -25.87
CA ALA A 432 -30.47 20.82 -26.15
C ALA A 432 -29.61 20.82 -24.87
N LYS A 433 -28.54 20.02 -24.86
CA LYS A 433 -27.62 19.83 -23.74
C LYS A 433 -26.80 21.11 -23.53
N ILE A 434 -26.90 21.69 -22.33
CA ILE A 434 -26.00 22.75 -21.84
C ILE A 434 -24.78 22.05 -21.24
N TYR A 435 -23.58 22.51 -21.60
CA TYR A 435 -22.31 21.97 -21.09
C TYR A 435 -21.65 23.00 -20.15
N PRO A 436 -21.02 22.55 -19.05
CA PRO A 436 -20.18 23.42 -18.22
C PRO A 436 -18.89 23.82 -18.97
N PRO A 437 -18.20 24.89 -18.52
CA PRO A 437 -16.99 25.39 -19.17
C PRO A 437 -15.86 24.36 -19.18
N ILE A 438 -15.02 24.43 -20.22
CA ILE A 438 -13.85 23.57 -20.42
C ILE A 438 -12.76 23.94 -19.40
N GLU A 439 -12.10 22.94 -18.83
CA GLU A 439 -10.96 23.08 -17.94
C GLU A 439 -9.65 22.79 -18.68
N ASP A 440 -8.68 23.70 -18.59
CA ASP A 440 -7.31 23.49 -19.08
C ASP A 440 -6.48 22.80 -18.00
N LEU A 441 -5.95 21.62 -18.34
CA LEU A 441 -5.15 20.80 -17.43
C LEU A 441 -3.64 21.05 -17.59
N GLY A 442 -3.22 21.93 -18.50
CA GLY A 442 -1.84 22.15 -18.88
C GLY A 442 -1.33 21.14 -19.92
N GLU A 443 -0.14 21.41 -20.49
CA GLU A 443 0.55 20.53 -21.45
C GLU A 443 -0.30 20.13 -22.68
N GLY A 444 -1.28 20.95 -23.07
CA GLY A 444 -2.16 20.70 -24.22
C GLY A 444 -3.32 19.73 -23.95
N TYR A 445 -3.63 19.46 -22.69
CA TYR A 445 -4.78 18.63 -22.28
C TYR A 445 -5.97 19.48 -21.85
N TYR A 446 -7.13 19.21 -22.45
CA TYR A 446 -8.39 19.93 -22.19
C TYR A 446 -9.48 18.98 -21.71
N GLN A 447 -10.17 19.34 -20.63
CA GLN A 447 -11.23 18.55 -20.05
C GLN A 447 -12.61 19.21 -20.21
N ALA A 448 -13.58 18.46 -20.72
CA ALA A 448 -14.97 18.88 -20.81
C ALA A 448 -15.87 17.88 -20.08
N PHE A 449 -16.98 18.34 -19.50
CA PHE A 449 -17.89 17.47 -18.74
C PHE A 449 -19.21 17.22 -19.48
N LYS A 450 -19.78 16.03 -19.27
CA LYS A 450 -21.05 15.64 -19.92
C LYS A 450 -22.28 16.32 -19.31
N ASN A 451 -22.18 16.81 -18.08
CA ASN A 451 -23.25 17.46 -17.32
C ASN A 451 -22.68 18.35 -16.20
N ASP A 452 -23.54 19.21 -15.63
CA ASP A 452 -23.19 20.14 -14.54
C ASP A 452 -22.72 19.45 -13.26
N LYS A 453 -22.99 18.16 -13.08
CA LYS A 453 -22.53 17.41 -11.90
C LYS A 453 -21.05 17.03 -12.00
N LYS A 454 -20.40 17.26 -13.15
CA LYS A 454 -18.97 16.98 -13.41
C LYS A 454 -18.54 15.53 -13.08
N ILE A 455 -19.46 14.57 -13.18
CA ILE A 455 -19.20 13.16 -12.83
C ILE A 455 -18.50 12.44 -13.99
N ASP A 456 -19.02 12.62 -15.20
CA ASP A 456 -18.43 12.08 -16.42
C ASP A 456 -17.71 13.19 -17.18
N SER A 457 -16.44 12.98 -17.51
CA SER A 457 -15.62 13.91 -18.28
C SER A 457 -14.97 13.23 -19.48
N TRP A 458 -14.67 14.08 -20.47
CA TRP A 458 -13.83 13.77 -21.61
C TRP A 458 -12.56 14.59 -21.52
N THR A 459 -11.43 13.99 -21.87
CA THR A 459 -10.14 14.67 -21.99
C THR A 459 -9.70 14.61 -23.45
N ALA A 460 -9.41 15.77 -24.04
CA ALA A 460 -8.93 15.94 -25.41
C ALA A 460 -7.49 16.48 -25.40
N HIS A 461 -6.63 15.93 -26.26
CA HIS A 461 -5.28 16.44 -26.50
C HIS A 461 -4.84 16.09 -27.93
N VAL A 462 -3.81 16.75 -28.43
CA VAL A 462 -3.21 16.41 -29.72
C VAL A 462 -2.13 15.35 -29.49
N ASN A 463 -2.23 14.21 -30.18
CA ASN A 463 -1.26 13.13 -30.06
C ASN A 463 0.01 13.42 -30.88
N THR A 464 1.02 12.55 -30.75
CA THR A 464 2.31 12.67 -31.47
C THR A 464 2.20 12.60 -32.99
N SER A 465 1.06 12.16 -33.53
CA SER A 465 0.77 12.13 -34.96
C SER A 465 0.02 13.38 -35.46
N GLY A 466 -0.29 14.33 -34.56
CA GLY A 466 -1.03 15.56 -34.88
C GLY A 466 -2.55 15.39 -34.92
N GLU A 467 -3.09 14.26 -34.46
CA GLU A 467 -4.52 13.99 -34.40
C GLU A 467 -5.07 14.31 -33.01
N TRP A 468 -6.30 14.81 -32.93
CA TRP A 468 -7.02 15.01 -31.68
C TRP A 468 -7.46 13.67 -31.10
N GLU A 469 -6.93 13.32 -29.94
CA GLU A 469 -7.32 12.14 -29.17
C GLU A 469 -8.26 12.53 -28.02
N VAL A 470 -9.47 11.95 -28.01
CA VAL A 470 -10.46 12.13 -26.95
C VAL A 470 -10.66 10.83 -26.17
N SER A 471 -10.45 10.89 -24.86
CA SER A 471 -10.67 9.79 -23.91
C SER A 471 -11.76 10.15 -22.88
N ALA A 472 -12.45 9.15 -22.32
CA ALA A 472 -13.49 9.35 -21.31
C ALA A 472 -13.03 8.79 -19.95
N ASN A 473 -13.39 9.47 -18.85
CA ASN A 473 -12.97 9.10 -17.50
C ASN A 473 -13.72 7.87 -16.91
N ASN A 474 -14.83 7.44 -17.51
CA ASN A 474 -15.72 6.41 -16.92
C ASN A 474 -15.41 4.97 -17.36
N ALA A 475 -14.13 4.58 -17.28
CA ALA A 475 -13.59 3.29 -17.70
C ALA A 475 -14.09 2.03 -16.93
N GLN A 476 -15.17 2.12 -16.14
CA GLN A 476 -15.71 0.99 -15.36
C GLN A 476 -17.20 0.66 -15.58
N SER A 477 -17.88 1.24 -16.57
CA SER A 477 -19.27 0.84 -16.89
C SER A 477 -19.34 -0.16 -18.06
N ARG A 478 -20.44 -0.93 -18.13
CA ARG A 478 -20.77 -1.98 -19.13
C ARG A 478 -20.56 -1.56 -20.61
N ALA A 479 -20.40 -0.27 -20.90
CA ALA A 479 -20.07 0.27 -22.23
C ALA A 479 -18.63 -0.01 -22.69
N TRP A 480 -17.66 -0.15 -21.77
CA TRP A 480 -16.26 -0.43 -22.08
C TRP A 480 -16.09 -1.81 -22.77
N ASN A 481 -16.81 -2.82 -22.27
CA ASN A 481 -16.80 -4.19 -22.82
C ASN A 481 -17.42 -4.32 -24.23
N ARG A 482 -18.06 -3.26 -24.76
CA ARG A 482 -18.62 -3.23 -26.12
C ARG A 482 -17.81 -2.37 -27.10
N GLY A 483 -16.60 -1.94 -26.72
CA GLY A 483 -15.68 -1.20 -27.60
C GLY A 483 -15.92 0.31 -27.68
N PHE A 484 -16.74 0.88 -26.80
CA PHE A 484 -17.05 2.33 -26.81
C PHE A 484 -16.12 3.20 -25.96
N GLY A 485 -15.17 2.60 -25.24
CA GLY A 485 -14.23 3.30 -24.37
C GLY A 485 -12.82 3.52 -24.93
N ALA A 486 -12.53 2.98 -26.12
CA ALA A 486 -11.25 3.24 -26.78
C ALA A 486 -11.10 4.74 -27.12
N PRO A 487 -9.89 5.32 -27.00
CA PRO A 487 -9.64 6.69 -27.42
C PRO A 487 -10.07 6.88 -28.88
N ARG A 488 -10.68 8.03 -29.16
CA ARG A 488 -11.10 8.39 -30.52
C ARG A 488 -10.20 9.45 -31.10
N PHE A 489 -9.79 9.23 -32.33
CA PHE A 489 -8.86 10.09 -33.06
C PHE A 489 -9.61 10.91 -34.13
N PHE A 490 -9.26 12.19 -34.23
CA PHE A 490 -9.85 13.12 -35.20
C PHE A 490 -8.75 13.97 -35.85
N ASN A 491 -8.77 14.05 -37.17
CA ASN A 491 -7.76 14.80 -37.93
C ASN A 491 -7.91 16.33 -37.80
N THR A 492 -9.07 16.81 -37.35
CA THR A 492 -9.42 18.23 -37.28
C THR A 492 -10.27 18.50 -36.04
N ILE A 493 -10.11 19.66 -35.42
CA ILE A 493 -10.88 20.06 -34.23
C ILE A 493 -12.39 20.16 -34.54
N GLU A 494 -12.79 20.54 -35.75
CA GLU A 494 -14.19 20.62 -36.17
C GLU A 494 -14.85 19.24 -36.20
N ALA A 495 -14.13 18.22 -36.70
CA ALA A 495 -14.60 16.83 -36.70
C ALA A 495 -14.74 16.27 -35.28
N MET A 496 -13.86 16.69 -34.37
CA MET A 496 -13.95 16.36 -32.96
C MET A 496 -15.19 17.00 -32.32
N ILE A 497 -15.37 18.32 -32.48
CA ILE A 497 -16.51 19.07 -31.90
C ILE A 497 -17.84 18.54 -32.44
N ALA A 498 -17.90 18.15 -33.72
CA ALA A 498 -19.09 17.52 -34.30
C ALA A 498 -19.49 16.21 -33.59
N LYS A 499 -18.55 15.50 -32.96
CA LYS A 499 -18.82 14.31 -32.13
C LYS A 499 -18.93 14.62 -30.65
N TYR A 500 -18.25 15.66 -30.17
CA TYR A 500 -18.20 16.06 -28.77
C TYR A 500 -18.52 17.55 -28.64
N PRO A 501 -19.82 17.93 -28.64
CA PRO A 501 -20.24 19.33 -28.57
C PRO A 501 -19.82 20.04 -27.28
N ALA A 502 -19.43 19.30 -26.24
CA ALA A 502 -18.89 19.86 -25.01
C ALA A 502 -17.55 20.62 -25.21
N PHE A 503 -16.86 20.40 -26.34
CA PHE A 503 -15.63 21.11 -26.71
C PHE A 503 -15.87 22.32 -27.64
N THR A 504 -17.11 22.80 -27.78
CA THR A 504 -17.43 23.90 -28.73
C THR A 504 -16.67 25.18 -28.43
N GLU A 505 -16.34 25.46 -27.16
CA GLU A 505 -15.60 26.66 -26.72
C GLU A 505 -14.07 26.50 -26.86
N LEU A 506 -13.58 25.31 -27.21
CA LEU A 506 -12.14 25.01 -27.26
C LEU A 506 -11.35 25.85 -28.29
N PRO A 507 -11.86 26.11 -29.52
CA PRO A 507 -11.14 26.94 -30.49
C PRO A 507 -10.94 28.38 -30.01
N GLU A 508 -11.91 28.94 -29.29
CA GLU A 508 -11.80 30.29 -28.70
C GLU A 508 -10.79 30.30 -27.54
N MET A 509 -10.76 29.24 -26.74
CA MET A 509 -9.78 29.06 -25.66
C MET A 509 -8.35 29.01 -26.20
N ILE A 510 -8.09 28.17 -27.22
CA ILE A 510 -6.78 28.04 -27.88
C ILE A 510 -6.40 29.37 -28.55
N GLY A 511 -7.33 30.01 -29.28
CA GLY A 511 -7.08 31.31 -29.92
C GLY A 511 -6.86 32.47 -28.94
N SER A 512 -7.36 32.37 -27.70
CA SER A 512 -7.14 33.37 -26.64
C SER A 512 -5.83 33.20 -25.88
N LEU A 513 -5.26 31.98 -25.90
CA LEU A 513 -3.93 31.67 -25.36
C LEU A 513 -2.83 32.19 -26.29
N ASP A 514 -3.05 32.15 -27.62
CA ASP A 514 -2.14 32.70 -28.63
C ASP A 514 -2.09 34.25 -28.67
N ALA A 515 -3.04 34.94 -28.03
CA ALA A 515 -3.17 36.40 -28.09
C ALA A 515 -2.58 37.15 -26.87
N ASN A 516 -2.14 36.43 -25.83
CA ASN A 516 -1.64 37.02 -24.59
C ASN A 516 -0.14 36.76 -24.31
N ASP A 517 0.60 36.21 -25.27
CA ASP A 517 2.05 36.08 -25.17
C ASP A 517 2.75 36.93 -26.24
N ASP A 518 3.34 38.04 -25.78
CA ASP A 518 4.08 39.01 -26.59
C ASP A 518 5.49 38.47 -26.90
N ASN A 519 5.57 37.32 -27.58
CA ASN A 519 6.81 36.68 -27.95
C ASN A 519 6.75 36.12 -29.39
N SER A 520 6.80 37.03 -30.37
CA SER A 520 6.86 36.74 -31.82
C SER A 520 8.13 36.00 -32.31
N ALA A 521 8.87 35.31 -31.42
CA ALA A 521 10.10 34.58 -31.74
C ALA A 521 9.98 33.05 -31.66
N ASP A 522 8.93 32.50 -31.04
CA ASP A 522 8.92 31.08 -30.63
C ASP A 522 8.36 30.10 -31.69
N SER A 523 7.45 30.55 -32.57
CA SER A 523 6.91 29.69 -33.63
C SER A 523 7.91 29.40 -34.75
N GLY A 524 8.82 30.34 -35.03
CA GLY A 524 9.86 30.17 -36.05
C GLY A 524 10.92 29.14 -35.65
N ASP A 525 11.21 29.03 -34.36
CA ASP A 525 12.23 28.13 -33.83
C ASP A 525 11.72 26.69 -33.77
N ALA A 526 10.49 26.49 -33.28
CA ALA A 526 9.85 25.17 -33.28
C ALA A 526 9.69 24.62 -34.71
N ASP A 527 9.32 25.46 -35.68
CA ASP A 527 9.25 25.07 -37.10
C ASP A 527 10.63 24.72 -37.66
N TYR A 528 11.68 25.43 -37.26
CA TYR A 528 13.05 25.16 -37.69
C TYR A 528 13.60 23.87 -37.09
N LEU A 529 13.40 23.63 -35.79
CA LEU A 529 13.79 22.39 -35.10
C LEU A 529 13.08 21.17 -35.71
N ASN A 530 11.79 21.30 -36.03
CA ASN A 530 11.03 20.24 -36.70
C ASN A 530 11.54 19.93 -38.11
N LYS A 531 11.98 20.94 -38.88
CA LYS A 531 12.62 20.72 -40.20
C LYS A 531 13.95 19.97 -40.07
N ILE A 532 14.72 20.23 -39.02
CA ILE A 532 15.95 19.48 -38.73
C ILE A 532 15.64 18.03 -38.38
N ILE A 533 14.66 17.78 -37.50
CA ILE A 533 14.26 16.42 -37.09
C ILE A 533 13.74 15.60 -38.29
N LYS A 534 12.91 16.22 -39.14
CA LYS A 534 12.37 15.58 -40.35
C LYS A 534 13.37 15.43 -41.49
N GLY A 535 14.57 16.00 -41.34
CA GLY A 535 15.62 15.96 -42.35
C GLY A 535 15.34 16.84 -43.57
N GLU A 536 14.46 17.83 -43.43
CA GLU A 536 14.04 18.77 -44.49
C GLU A 536 14.95 20.01 -44.57
N ALA A 537 15.86 20.18 -43.60
CA ALA A 537 16.87 21.23 -43.60
C ALA A 537 18.03 20.93 -44.57
N ASP A 538 18.62 21.97 -45.15
CA ASP A 538 19.79 21.84 -46.02
C ASP A 538 21.08 21.64 -45.20
N PHE A 539 21.35 20.38 -44.84
CA PHE A 539 22.52 20.01 -44.05
C PHE A 539 23.87 20.16 -44.75
N THR A 540 23.91 20.62 -46.01
CA THR A 540 25.18 20.99 -46.65
C THR A 540 25.76 22.28 -46.07
N LYS A 541 24.95 23.05 -45.33
CA LYS A 541 25.32 24.30 -44.66
C LYS A 541 25.50 24.12 -43.14
N ALA A 542 26.36 23.18 -42.76
CA ALA A 542 26.61 22.81 -41.35
C ALA A 542 26.81 23.99 -40.40
N ASN A 543 27.65 24.97 -40.78
CA ASN A 543 27.94 26.12 -39.93
C ASN A 543 26.71 27.03 -39.68
N GLU A 544 25.82 27.16 -40.66
CA GLU A 544 24.58 27.95 -40.52
C GLU A 544 23.62 27.24 -39.55
N ILE A 545 23.52 25.91 -39.65
CA ILE A 545 22.67 25.10 -38.77
C ILE A 545 23.17 25.11 -37.33
N GLU A 546 24.48 24.94 -37.12
CA GLU A 546 25.09 24.95 -35.78
C GLU A 546 24.93 26.31 -35.09
N THR A 547 25.15 27.40 -35.83
CA THR A 547 24.96 28.76 -35.29
C THR A 547 23.50 28.99 -34.90
N GLN A 548 22.54 28.57 -35.72
CA GLN A 548 21.11 28.73 -35.40
C GLN A 548 20.66 27.83 -34.25
N LEU A 549 21.16 26.59 -34.15
CA LEU A 549 20.90 25.73 -33.00
C LEU A 549 21.50 26.30 -31.72
N GLU A 550 22.69 26.89 -31.76
CA GLU A 550 23.28 27.55 -30.60
C GLU A 550 22.49 28.80 -30.17
N GLU A 551 22.03 29.61 -31.12
CA GLU A 551 21.17 30.77 -30.86
C GLU A 551 19.80 30.37 -30.27
N ILE A 552 19.18 29.29 -30.78
CA ILE A 552 17.96 28.71 -30.20
C ILE A 552 18.23 28.18 -28.80
N GLY A 553 19.32 27.42 -28.64
CA GLY A 553 19.80 26.87 -27.36
C GLY A 553 19.88 27.90 -26.24
N ASN A 554 20.34 29.11 -26.57
CA ASN A 554 20.53 30.20 -25.62
C ASN A 554 19.25 30.95 -25.23
N ARG A 555 18.15 30.80 -25.99
CA ARG A 555 16.87 31.51 -25.76
C ARG A 555 15.71 30.61 -25.32
N LEU A 556 15.95 29.32 -25.13
CA LEU A 556 14.93 28.31 -24.84
C LEU A 556 14.18 28.54 -23.51
N PRO A 557 12.84 28.63 -23.53
CA PRO A 557 11.98 28.29 -22.41
C PRO A 557 12.03 26.77 -22.11
N ALA A 558 11.57 26.36 -20.92
CA ALA A 558 11.64 24.97 -20.46
C ALA A 558 10.89 23.96 -21.36
N ASP A 559 9.99 24.44 -22.21
CA ASP A 559 8.97 23.65 -22.90
C ASP A 559 9.43 23.14 -24.27
N LEU A 560 10.53 23.70 -24.81
CA LEU A 560 11.15 23.32 -26.09
C LEU A 560 12.44 22.49 -25.92
N SER A 561 12.80 22.15 -24.67
CA SER A 561 14.02 21.38 -24.36
C SER A 561 14.07 20.03 -25.08
N ASP A 562 12.94 19.32 -25.14
CA ASP A 562 12.86 17.99 -25.76
C ASP A 562 12.94 18.06 -27.30
N LEU A 563 12.29 19.06 -27.91
CA LEU A 563 12.35 19.33 -29.35
C LEU A 563 13.76 19.74 -29.78
N PHE A 564 14.43 20.54 -28.96
CA PHE A 564 15.81 20.95 -29.18
C PHE A 564 16.77 19.75 -29.10
N GLU A 565 16.66 18.91 -28.08
CA GLU A 565 17.48 17.70 -27.94
C GLU A 565 17.28 16.73 -29.11
N GLN A 566 16.04 16.55 -29.57
CA GLN A 566 15.73 15.72 -30.75
C GLN A 566 16.34 16.27 -32.03
N ALA A 567 16.32 17.59 -32.23
CA ALA A 567 16.93 18.24 -33.40
C ALA A 567 18.46 18.11 -33.39
N VAL A 568 19.10 18.34 -32.23
CA VAL A 568 20.55 18.18 -32.05
C VAL A 568 20.99 16.73 -32.28
N SER A 569 20.21 15.77 -31.77
CA SER A 569 20.44 14.34 -31.98
C SER A 569 20.32 13.97 -33.47
N SER A 570 19.26 14.42 -34.14
CA SER A 570 19.03 14.16 -35.58
C SER A 570 20.13 14.74 -36.46
N TYR A 571 20.58 15.97 -36.16
CA TYR A 571 21.70 16.61 -36.85
C TYR A 571 23.02 15.86 -36.62
N SER A 572 23.28 15.42 -35.37
CA SER A 572 24.49 14.65 -35.03
C SER A 572 24.55 13.31 -35.78
N VAL A 573 23.42 12.61 -35.89
CA VAL A 573 23.31 11.36 -36.67
C VAL A 573 23.61 11.61 -38.15
N TYR A 574 23.11 12.71 -38.72
CA TYR A 574 23.42 13.08 -40.10
C TYR A 574 24.91 13.34 -40.33
N GLN A 575 25.57 14.10 -39.44
CA GLN A 575 27.01 14.40 -39.55
C GLN A 575 27.88 13.14 -39.48
N VAL A 576 27.55 12.22 -38.57
CA VAL A 576 28.21 10.91 -38.48
C VAL A 576 27.97 10.09 -39.76
N GLY A 577 26.76 10.15 -40.31
CA GLY A 577 26.41 9.52 -41.59
C GLY A 577 27.20 10.07 -42.78
N GLN A 578 27.47 11.37 -42.85
CA GLN A 578 28.29 11.96 -43.91
C GLN A 578 29.79 11.67 -43.73
N ALA A 579 30.30 11.70 -42.49
CA ALA A 579 31.68 11.31 -42.20
C ALA A 579 31.98 9.86 -42.63
N SER A 580 31.00 8.96 -42.54
CA SER A 580 31.13 7.57 -43.00
C SER A 580 31.20 7.40 -44.52
N LYS A 581 30.81 8.41 -45.32
CA LYS A 581 30.86 8.41 -46.79
C LYS A 581 32.15 9.01 -47.36
N ILE A 582 33.02 9.58 -46.51
CA ILE A 582 34.26 10.27 -46.89
C ILE A 582 35.49 9.34 -46.75
N HIS A 583 35.29 8.05 -46.42
CA HIS A 583 36.36 7.04 -46.35
C HIS A 583 36.26 5.94 -47.41
#